data_AF-A0A822EZW4-F1
#
_entry.id   AF-A0A822EZW4-F1
#
_cell.length_a   1.000
_cell.length_b   1.000
_cell.length_c   1.000
_cell.angle_alpha   90.00
_cell.angle_beta   90.00
_cell.angle_gamma   90.00
#
_symmetry.space_group_name_H-M   'P 1'
#
loop_
_entity.id
_entity.type
_entity.pdbx_description
1 polymer ?
#
loop_
_entity_poly.entity_id
_entity_poly.type
_entity_poly.pdbx_seq_one_letter_code
_entity_poly.pdbx_strand_id
1 'polypeptide(L)'
;EYEDDEDVEDDGGNKFGIFISSVRLLGIIFMSSHLCSDATYKLVWQGFPVLIIGTTDLNKAFHPFGLAICSNEKTKDFEFIFNYIPIRLQKINKDLLKPTALICDAADSIN
;
A
#
# COMPACT_ATOMS: atom_id res chain seq x y z
N GLU A 1 20.48 -19.46 8.60
CA GLU A 1 19.33 -20.13 7.97
C GLU A 1 18.16 -19.23 8.22
N TYR A 2 17.65 -18.58 7.18
CA TYR A 2 16.36 -17.91 7.24
C TYR A 2 15.36 -19.02 6.94
N GLU A 3 14.48 -19.32 7.89
CA GLU A 3 13.37 -20.22 7.67
C GLU A 3 12.51 -19.58 6.58
N ASP A 4 12.46 -20.22 5.40
CA ASP A 4 11.47 -19.93 4.39
C ASP A 4 10.11 -20.21 5.03
N ASP A 5 9.45 -19.17 5.52
CA ASP A 5 8.03 -19.23 5.85
C ASP A 5 7.29 -19.51 4.54
N GLU A 6 7.16 -20.80 4.21
CA GLU A 6 6.26 -21.25 3.14
C GLU A 6 4.94 -20.52 3.31
N ASP A 7 4.47 -19.87 2.25
CA ASP A 7 3.17 -19.21 2.18
C ASP A 7 2.08 -20.22 2.56
N VAL A 8 1.78 -20.33 3.85
CA VAL A 8 0.66 -21.12 4.34
C VAL A 8 -0.56 -20.47 3.72
N GLU A 9 -1.18 -21.13 2.75
CA GLU A 9 -2.46 -20.73 2.21
C GLU A 9 -3.45 -20.66 3.38
N ASP A 10 -3.70 -19.45 3.86
CA ASP A 10 -4.72 -19.19 4.88
C ASP A 10 -6.08 -19.39 4.20
N ASP A 11 -6.56 -20.62 4.33
CA ASP A 11 -7.83 -21.12 3.83
C ASP A 11 -8.98 -20.47 4.62
N GLY A 12 -9.66 -19.52 3.99
CA GLY A 12 -11.03 -19.14 4.36
C GLY A 12 -11.22 -18.25 5.60
N GLY A 13 -10.16 -17.71 6.20
CA GLY A 13 -10.27 -16.72 7.28
C GLY A 13 -10.99 -15.42 6.85
N ASN A 14 -11.79 -14.83 7.74
CA ASN A 14 -12.42 -13.52 7.50
C ASN A 14 -11.34 -12.48 7.18
N LYS A 15 -11.31 -12.02 5.92
CA LYS A 15 -10.35 -11.01 5.46
C LYS A 15 -10.70 -9.65 6.06
N PHE A 16 -9.75 -9.07 6.77
CA PHE A 16 -9.85 -7.74 7.35
C PHE A 16 -8.86 -6.80 6.65
N GLY A 17 -9.37 -5.70 6.13
CA GLY A 17 -8.57 -4.70 5.41
C GLY A 17 -9.22 -3.34 5.54
N ILE A 18 -8.50 -2.38 6.14
CA ILE A 18 -8.93 -0.98 6.22
C ILE A 18 -7.86 -0.14 5.56
N PHE A 19 -8.21 0.57 4.48
CA PHE A 19 -7.36 1.60 3.88
C PHE A 19 -7.86 3.00 4.26
N ILE A 20 -7.00 3.79 4.88
CA ILE A 20 -7.29 5.13 5.39
C ILE A 20 -6.47 6.15 4.61
N SER A 21 -7.17 7.14 4.04
CA SER A 21 -6.57 8.30 3.40
C SER A 21 -7.54 9.49 3.44
N SER A 22 -7.09 10.65 2.98
CA SER A 22 -7.95 11.83 2.80
C SER A 22 -7.94 12.28 1.34
N VAL A 23 -8.99 12.97 0.90
CA VAL A 23 -9.07 13.53 -0.47
C VAL A 23 -7.87 14.43 -0.76
N ARG A 24 -7.44 15.23 0.22
CA ARG A 24 -6.28 16.11 0.11
C ARG A 24 -4.98 15.32 -0.06
N LEU A 25 -4.79 14.23 0.69
CA LEU A 25 -3.60 13.38 0.59
C LEU A 25 -3.55 12.60 -0.72
N LEU A 26 -4.68 12.05 -1.18
CA LEU A 26 -4.75 11.41 -2.50
C LEU A 26 -4.43 12.40 -3.62
N GLY A 27 -4.71 13.69 -3.41
CA GLY A 27 -4.32 14.76 -4.32
C GLY A 27 -2.80 14.84 -4.58
N ILE A 28 -1.97 14.42 -3.63
CA ILE A 28 -0.50 14.43 -3.77
C ILE A 28 -0.04 13.43 -4.83
N ILE A 29 -0.80 12.34 -5.05
CA ILE A 29 -0.48 11.35 -6.08
C ILE A 29 -0.48 11.99 -7.47
N PHE A 30 -1.34 12.99 -7.73
CA PHE A 30 -1.37 13.69 -9.01
C PHE A 30 -0.08 14.50 -9.30
N MET A 31 0.73 14.75 -8.28
CA MET A 31 1.99 15.49 -8.41
C MET A 31 3.20 14.56 -8.55
N SER A 32 3.00 13.24 -8.51
CA SER A 32 4.08 12.26 -8.54
C SER A 32 3.84 11.19 -9.61
N SER A 33 4.93 10.69 -10.18
CA SER A 33 4.93 9.61 -11.18
C SER A 33 5.04 8.22 -10.55
N HIS A 34 5.31 8.12 -9.25
CA HIS A 34 5.60 6.84 -8.59
C HIS A 34 4.90 6.70 -7.25
N LEU A 35 4.64 5.45 -6.90
CA LEU A 35 4.16 5.05 -5.59
C LEU A 35 5.28 4.39 -4.82
N CYS A 36 5.31 4.61 -3.52
CA CYS A 36 6.18 3.93 -2.58
C CYS A 36 5.31 3.13 -1.63
N SER A 37 5.49 1.82 -1.57
CA SER A 37 4.78 0.92 -0.66
C SER A 37 5.81 0.21 0.21
N ASP A 38 5.59 0.21 1.52
CA ASP A 38 6.47 -0.47 2.47
C ASP A 38 5.65 -1.02 3.64
N ALA A 39 6.06 -2.19 4.13
CA ALA A 39 5.49 -2.76 5.33
C ALA A 39 6.22 -2.25 6.56
N THR A 40 5.46 -1.69 7.50
CA THR A 40 6.06 -1.21 8.74
C THR A 40 6.03 -2.29 9.80
N TYR A 41 7.03 -3.19 9.80
CA TYR A 41 7.16 -4.28 10.79
C TYR A 41 7.18 -3.80 12.25
N LYS A 42 7.48 -2.52 12.50
CA LYS A 42 7.45 -1.92 13.85
C LYS A 42 6.08 -1.40 14.28
N LEU A 43 5.13 -1.25 13.36
CA LEU A 43 3.78 -0.78 13.64
C LEU A 43 2.81 -1.93 13.44
N VAL A 44 2.44 -2.55 14.56
CA VAL A 44 1.37 -3.54 14.61
C VAL A 44 0.21 -2.88 15.35
N TRP A 45 -0.96 -2.80 14.72
CA TRP A 45 -2.16 -2.24 15.33
C TRP A 45 -3.09 -3.35 15.78
N GLN A 46 -3.19 -3.58 17.09
CA GLN A 46 -4.02 -4.65 17.66
C GLN A 46 -3.69 -6.06 17.11
N GLY A 47 -2.43 -6.32 16.79
CA GLY A 47 -2.00 -7.59 16.18
C GLY A 47 -2.04 -7.61 14.64
N PHE A 48 -2.52 -6.54 13.99
CA PHE A 48 -2.59 -6.45 12.53
C PHE A 48 -1.42 -5.65 11.95
N PRO A 49 -0.77 -6.15 10.88
CA PRO A 49 0.27 -5.39 10.17
C PRO A 49 -0.25 -4.08 9.60
N VAL A 50 0.61 -3.07 9.65
CA VAL A 50 0.35 -1.75 9.09
C VAL A 50 1.23 -1.53 7.87
N LEU A 51 0.59 -1.31 6.72
CA LEU A 51 1.24 -0.99 5.46
C LEU A 51 1.13 0.51 5.21
N ILE A 52 2.24 1.15 4.90
CA ILE A 52 2.27 2.58 4.59
C ILE A 52 2.47 2.73 3.09
N ILE A 53 1.65 3.60 2.50
CA ILE A 53 1.82 4.00 1.11
C ILE A 53 1.99 5.51 1.01
N GLY A 54 2.94 5.90 0.17
CA GLY A 54 3.31 7.28 -0.03
C GLY A 54 3.94 7.50 -1.39
N THR A 55 4.55 8.66 -1.51
CA THR A 55 5.43 8.99 -2.62
C THR A 55 6.61 9.81 -2.10
N THR A 56 7.56 10.16 -2.96
CA THR A 56 8.66 11.03 -2.60
C THR A 56 8.68 12.27 -3.47
N ASP A 57 9.15 13.38 -2.92
CA ASP A 57 9.38 14.60 -3.69
C ASP A 57 10.78 14.65 -4.31
N LEU A 58 11.09 15.76 -5.01
CA LEU A 58 12.39 16.01 -5.62
C LEU A 58 13.54 16.11 -4.60
N ASN A 59 13.23 16.40 -3.33
CA ASN A 59 14.19 16.44 -2.24
C ASN A 59 14.34 15.07 -1.55
N LYS A 60 13.75 14.01 -2.11
CA LYS A 60 13.73 12.64 -1.57
C LYS A 60 13.03 12.54 -0.21
N ALA A 61 12.21 13.53 0.16
CA ALA A 61 11.40 13.43 1.35
C ALA A 61 10.20 12.52 1.08
N PHE A 62 9.93 11.61 2.00
CA PHE A 62 8.79 10.71 1.92
C PHE A 62 7.51 11.39 2.42
N HIS A 63 6.47 11.31 1.60
CA HIS A 63 5.15 11.90 1.83
C HIS A 63 4.11 10.77 1.88
N PRO A 64 3.76 10.27 3.08
CA PRO A 64 2.72 9.25 3.21
C PRO A 64 1.37 9.86 2.85
N PHE A 65 0.60 9.16 2.02
CA PHE A 65 -0.76 9.57 1.67
C PHE A 65 -1.81 8.56 2.09
N GLY A 66 -1.41 7.32 2.40
CA GLY A 66 -2.34 6.26 2.80
C GLY A 66 -1.72 5.32 3.83
N LEU A 67 -2.59 4.74 4.63
CA LEU A 67 -2.25 3.72 5.62
C LEU A 67 -3.25 2.58 5.48
N ALA A 68 -2.76 1.35 5.40
CA ALA A 68 -3.58 0.16 5.41
C ALA A 68 -3.33 -0.66 6.66
N ILE A 69 -4.39 -1.21 7.23
CA ILE A 69 -4.35 -2.19 8.30
C ILE A 69 -4.94 -3.46 7.71
N CYS A 70 -4.11 -4.49 7.57
CA CYS A 70 -4.48 -5.71 6.88
C CYS A 70 -4.40 -6.92 7.82
N SER A 71 -5.09 -8.00 7.49
CA SER A 71 -4.99 -9.27 8.22
C SER A 71 -3.55 -9.79 8.25
N ASN A 72 -2.87 -9.68 7.11
CA ASN A 72 -1.53 -10.18 6.88
C ASN A 72 -0.74 -9.17 6.01
N GLU A 73 0.40 -9.61 5.49
CA GLU A 73 1.25 -8.89 4.56
C GLU A 73 1.44 -9.73 3.28
N LYS A 74 0.34 -10.24 2.74
CA LYS A 74 0.34 -11.13 1.56
C LYS A 74 -0.02 -10.35 0.29
N THR A 75 0.21 -10.94 -0.88
CA THR A 75 -0.09 -10.34 -2.19
C THR A 75 -1.51 -9.78 -2.31
N LYS A 76 -2.49 -10.46 -1.72
CA LYS A 76 -3.90 -10.01 -1.73
C LYS A 76 -4.11 -8.70 -0.95
N ASP A 77 -3.32 -8.44 0.09
CA ASP A 77 -3.40 -7.24 0.91
C ASP A 77 -2.83 -6.03 0.14
N PHE A 78 -1.71 -6.21 -0.55
CA PHE A 78 -1.14 -5.20 -1.45
C PHE A 78 -2.03 -4.94 -2.67
N GLU A 79 -2.57 -6.01 -3.28
CA GLU A 79 -3.53 -5.92 -4.39
C GLU A 79 -4.77 -5.11 -3.98
N PHE A 80 -5.31 -5.33 -2.78
CA PHE A 80 -6.43 -4.55 -2.24
C PHE A 80 -6.12 -3.05 -2.23
N ILE A 81 -4.93 -2.65 -1.76
CA ILE A 81 -4.51 -1.25 -1.68
C ILE A 81 -4.34 -0.67 -3.09
N PHE A 82 -3.57 -1.35 -3.95
CA PHE A 82 -3.25 -0.86 -5.29
C PHE A 82 -4.46 -0.77 -6.20
N ASN A 83 -5.48 -1.63 -6.03
CA ASN A 83 -6.73 -1.54 -6.77
C ASN A 83 -7.63 -0.40 -6.27
N TYR A 84 -7.61 -0.08 -4.98
CA TYR A 84 -8.49 0.95 -4.42
C TYR A 84 -8.07 2.38 -4.77
N ILE A 85 -6.77 2.63 -4.87
CA ILE A 85 -6.20 3.95 -5.20
C ILE A 85 -6.70 4.50 -6.54
N PRO A 86 -6.56 3.81 -7.68
CA PRO A 86 -7.03 4.33 -8.97
C PRO A 86 -8.55 4.51 -9.00
N ILE A 87 -9.32 3.61 -8.37
CA ILE A 87 -10.78 3.75 -8.24
C ILE A 87 -11.12 5.05 -7.50
N ARG A 88 -10.39 5.38 -6.43
CA ARG A 88 -10.64 6.58 -5.66
C ARG A 88 -10.16 7.84 -6.38
N LEU A 89 -9.02 7.80 -7.06
CA LEU A 89 -8.49 8.90 -7.86
C LEU A 89 -9.43 9.26 -9.01
N GLN A 90 -9.98 8.28 -9.73
CA GLN A 90 -10.96 8.51 -10.81
C GLN A 90 -12.23 9.23 -10.31
N LYS A 91 -12.63 8.99 -9.06
CA LYS A 91 -13.76 9.70 -8.43
C LYS A 91 -13.43 11.14 -8.06
N ILE A 92 -12.17 11.46 -7.79
CA ILE A 92 -11.71 12.79 -7.40
C ILE A 92 -11.40 13.64 -8.65
N ASN A 93 -10.74 13.04 -9.64
CA ASN A 93 -10.38 13.68 -10.90
C ASN A 93 -10.41 12.65 -12.03
N LYS A 94 -11.26 12.87 -13.04
CA LYS A 94 -11.45 11.93 -14.16
C LYS A 94 -10.28 11.93 -15.14
N ASP A 95 -9.51 13.02 -15.20
CA ASP A 95 -8.56 13.26 -16.27
C ASP A 95 -7.13 12.84 -15.96
N LEU A 96 -6.79 12.28 -14.79
CA LEU A 96 -5.37 12.09 -14.50
C LEU A 96 -4.95 10.92 -13.60
N LEU A 97 -3.91 10.29 -14.13
CA LEU A 97 -2.69 9.74 -13.53
C LEU A 97 -2.68 8.26 -13.17
N LYS A 98 -1.83 7.56 -13.93
CA LYS A 98 -1.38 6.19 -13.70
C LYS A 98 0.06 6.30 -13.19
N PRO A 99 0.35 5.94 -11.94
CA PRO A 99 1.73 5.78 -11.50
C PRO A 99 2.47 4.87 -12.49
N THR A 100 3.65 5.28 -12.92
CA THR A 100 4.46 4.53 -13.89
C THR A 100 5.47 3.61 -13.22
N ALA A 101 5.75 3.85 -11.94
CA ALA A 101 6.66 3.05 -11.14
C ALA A 101 6.09 2.78 -9.74
N LEU A 102 6.32 1.57 -9.26
CA LEU A 102 6.16 1.18 -7.87
C LEU A 102 7.57 1.03 -7.28
N ILE A 103 7.80 1.65 -6.14
CA ILE A 103 9.00 1.51 -5.31
C ILE A 103 8.57 0.75 -4.07
N CYS A 104 9.18 -0.39 -3.83
CA CYS A 104 8.93 -1.23 -2.67
C CYS A 104 10.21 -1.93 -2.26
N ASP A 105 10.18 -2.61 -1.13
CA ASP A 105 11.19 -3.59 -0.80
C ASP A 105 11.08 -4.82 -1.72
N ALA A 106 12.04 -5.72 -1.61
CA ALA A 106 12.09 -6.94 -2.42
C ALA A 106 11.20 -8.05 -1.84
N ALA A 107 10.10 -7.69 -1.16
CA ALA A 107 9.17 -8.66 -0.58
C ALA A 107 8.39 -9.38 -1.70
N ASP A 108 8.40 -10.72 -1.66
CA ASP A 108 7.69 -11.55 -2.64
C ASP A 108 6.18 -11.28 -2.66
N SER A 109 5.63 -10.88 -1.52
CA SER A 109 4.22 -10.51 -1.38
C SER A 109 3.83 -9.23 -2.10
N ILE A 110 4.76 -8.40 -2.58
CA ILE A 110 4.44 -7.17 -3.33
C ILE A 110 4.43 -7.39 -4.86
N ASN A 111 5.02 -8.50 -5.33
CA ASN A 111 5.29 -8.77 -6.74
C ASN A 111 4.07 -9.28 -7.52
#